data_AF-A0A645BX25-F1
#
_entry.id   AF-A0A645BX25-F1
#
_cell.length_a   1.000
_cell.length_b   1.000
_cell.length_c   1.000
_cell.angle_alpha   90.00
_cell.angle_beta   90.00
_cell.angle_gamma   90.00
#
_symmetry.space_group_name_H-M   'P 1'
#
loop_
_entity.id
_entity.type
_entity.pdbx_description
1 polymer ?
#
loop_
_entity_poly.entity_id
_entity_poly.type
_entity_poly.pdbx_seq_one_letter_code
_entity_poly.pdbx_strand_id
1 'polypeptide(L)'
;MELIQKGHRLVADDRVDLYQHDENTLIGEAPGILRHLIEIRGIGIIDVMTLFGAGAVKQTNEVNLIVNLELWSKDKKFERLGSTEEIVNILDVGIPKITIPVKTGRNLAIIIEVAAMNFRAKTMGYNAAETFERNLEALIKENAQKGE
;
A
#
# COMPACT_ATOMS: atom_id res chain seq x y z
N MET A 1 8.50 -11.36 3.56
CA MET A 1 9.07 -12.18 2.45
C MET A 1 8.11 -12.46 1.30
N GLU A 2 6.80 -12.68 1.53
CA GLU A 2 5.85 -13.04 0.46
C GLU A 2 5.84 -12.07 -0.74
N LEU A 3 5.94 -10.75 -0.51
CA LEU A 3 6.01 -9.78 -1.60
C LEU A 3 7.25 -10.00 -2.50
N ILE A 4 8.40 -10.29 -1.91
CA ILE A 4 9.63 -10.57 -2.66
C ILE A 4 9.48 -11.85 -3.49
N GLN A 5 8.91 -12.91 -2.90
CA GLN A 5 8.63 -14.16 -3.62
C GLN A 5 7.65 -13.98 -4.78
N LYS A 6 6.77 -12.98 -4.71
CA LYS A 6 5.84 -12.59 -5.78
C LYS A 6 6.47 -11.68 -6.85
N GLY A 7 7.76 -11.38 -6.74
CA GLY A 7 8.52 -10.60 -7.72
C GLY A 7 8.62 -9.10 -7.42
N HIS A 8 8.15 -8.65 -6.25
CA HIS A 8 8.36 -7.27 -5.81
C HIS A 8 9.78 -7.06 -5.29
N ARG A 9 10.22 -5.80 -5.29
CA ARG A 9 11.58 -5.42 -4.91
C ARG A 9 11.63 -4.81 -3.53
N LEU A 10 12.57 -5.25 -2.71
CA LEU A 10 12.90 -4.61 -1.44
C LEU A 10 13.74 -3.36 -1.69
N VAL A 11 13.38 -2.27 -1.02
CA VAL A 11 14.23 -1.06 -0.91
C VAL A 11 14.90 -1.02 0.45
N ALA A 12 14.11 -1.12 1.52
CA ALA A 12 14.54 -1.04 2.91
C ALA A 12 13.63 -1.87 3.83
N ASP A 13 14.15 -2.26 5.00
CA ASP A 13 13.43 -2.94 6.08
C ASP A 13 13.77 -2.28 7.43
N ASP A 14 12.81 -2.31 8.37
CA ASP A 14 12.86 -1.67 9.70
C ASP A 14 13.03 -0.14 9.70
N ARG A 15 14.14 0.38 9.16
CA ARG A 15 14.44 1.81 9.03
C ARG A 15 14.56 2.20 7.56
N VAL A 16 13.89 3.30 7.22
CA VAL A 16 13.94 3.94 5.89
C VAL A 16 14.46 5.36 6.06
N ASP A 17 15.52 5.71 5.34
CA ASP A 17 15.95 7.10 5.23
C ASP A 17 15.14 7.74 4.10
N LEU A 18 14.52 8.89 4.40
CA LEU A 18 13.64 9.62 3.50
C LEU A 18 14.24 10.99 3.20
N TYR A 19 14.17 11.41 1.93
CA TYR A 19 14.56 12.74 1.52
C TYR A 19 13.61 13.27 0.44
N GLN A 20 13.39 14.58 0.47
CA GLN A 20 12.61 15.28 -0.54
C GLN A 20 13.48 15.54 -1.78
N HIS A 21 13.02 15.09 -2.94
CA HIS A 21 13.71 15.34 -4.21
C HIS A 21 13.27 16.67 -4.85
N ASP A 22 11.97 16.96 -4.78
CA ASP A 22 11.33 18.19 -5.20
C ASP A 22 10.05 18.45 -4.37
N GLU A 23 9.28 19.47 -4.71
CA GLU A 23 8.07 19.87 -3.97
C GLU A 23 7.03 18.74 -3.81
N ASN A 24 6.98 17.77 -4.72
CA ASN A 24 5.97 16.71 -4.73
C ASN A 24 6.54 15.29 -4.67
N THR A 25 7.86 15.12 -4.71
CA THR A 25 8.49 13.80 -4.77
C THR A 25 9.30 13.48 -3.51
N LEU A 26 8.87 12.43 -2.82
CA LEU A 26 9.57 11.83 -1.68
C LEU A 26 10.28 10.55 -2.10
N ILE A 27 11.58 10.44 -1.84
CA ILE A 27 12.37 9.24 -2.13
C ILE A 27 12.72 8.54 -0.82
N GLY A 28 12.63 7.20 -0.83
CA GLY A 28 13.08 6.34 0.26
C GLY A 28 14.23 5.42 -0.16
N GLU A 29 15.14 5.21 0.78
CA GLU A 29 16.26 4.28 0.65
C GLU A 29 16.60 3.60 1.98
N ALA A 30 17.36 2.50 1.90
CA ALA A 30 17.91 1.87 3.10
C ALA A 30 19.16 2.62 3.58
N PRO A 31 19.35 2.79 4.90
CA PRO A 31 20.64 3.17 5.44
C PRO A 31 21.73 2.21 4.97
N GLY A 32 22.93 2.71 4.70
CA GLY A 32 24.01 1.90 4.11
C GLY A 32 24.32 0.59 4.86
N ILE A 33 24.21 0.60 6.19
CA ILE A 33 24.44 -0.57 7.05
C ILE A 33 23.32 -1.62 6.99
N LEU A 34 22.10 -1.24 6.58
CA LEU A 34 20.93 -2.13 6.50
C LEU A 34 20.60 -2.55 5.05
N ARG A 35 21.44 -2.18 4.09
CA ARG A 35 21.21 -2.41 2.67
C ARG A 35 21.03 -3.91 2.37
N HIS A 36 19.91 -4.25 1.73
CA HIS A 36 19.51 -5.61 1.34
C HIS A 36 19.20 -6.57 2.49
N LEU A 37 19.33 -6.13 3.74
CA LEU A 37 19.13 -6.97 4.92
C LEU A 37 17.66 -6.94 5.38
N ILE A 38 17.19 -8.08 5.88
CA ILE A 38 15.91 -8.22 6.58
C ILE A 38 16.13 -9.03 7.86
N GLU A 39 15.46 -8.64 8.96
CA GLU A 39 15.37 -9.46 10.17
C GLU A 39 14.16 -10.38 10.12
N ILE A 40 14.37 -11.68 10.37
CA ILE A 40 13.28 -12.64 10.53
C ILE A 40 13.37 -13.28 11.90
N ARG A 41 12.38 -12.99 12.75
CA ARG A 41 12.29 -13.56 14.09
C ARG A 41 12.31 -15.09 14.05
N GLY A 42 13.22 -15.67 14.81
CA GLY A 42 13.44 -17.12 14.88
C GLY A 42 14.40 -17.69 13.83
N ILE A 43 14.84 -16.88 12.87
CA ILE A 43 15.84 -17.27 11.85
C ILE A 43 17.10 -16.40 11.99
N GLY A 44 16.94 -15.08 12.11
CA GLY A 44 18.03 -14.10 12.14
C GLY A 44 18.00 -13.14 10.95
N ILE A 45 19.14 -12.49 10.70
CA ILE A 45 19.30 -11.54 9.59
C ILE A 45 19.61 -12.30 8.31
N ILE A 46 18.92 -11.95 7.22
CA ILE A 46 19.15 -12.51 5.89
C ILE A 46 19.48 -11.39 4.90
N ASP A 47 20.24 -11.74 3.87
CA ASP A 47 20.50 -10.88 2.71
C ASP A 47 19.60 -11.28 1.54
N VAL A 48 18.69 -10.39 1.17
CA VAL A 48 17.72 -10.60 0.08
C VAL A 48 18.39 -10.65 -1.28
N MET A 49 19.44 -9.85 -1.53
CA MET A 49 20.17 -9.88 -2.80
C MET A 49 20.82 -11.25 -3.01
N THR A 50 21.45 -11.79 -1.97
CA THR A 50 22.10 -13.10 -2.03
C THR A 50 21.09 -14.23 -2.28
N LEU A 51 19.91 -14.17 -1.66
CA LEU A 51 18.90 -15.23 -1.73
C LEU A 51 18.00 -15.17 -2.97
N PHE A 52 17.65 -13.98 -3.46
CA PHE A 52 16.66 -13.78 -4.53
C PHE A 52 17.22 -13.07 -5.76
N GLY A 53 18.50 -12.70 -5.73
CA GLY A 53 19.21 -12.05 -6.83
C GLY A 53 18.95 -10.55 -6.93
N ALA A 54 19.69 -9.90 -7.84
CA ALA A 54 19.62 -8.45 -8.04
C ALA A 54 18.22 -7.94 -8.44
N GLY A 55 17.39 -8.78 -9.05
CA GLY A 55 16.02 -8.45 -9.43
C GLY A 55 15.05 -8.28 -8.25
N ALA A 56 15.42 -8.73 -7.05
CA ALA A 56 14.59 -8.68 -5.85
C ALA A 56 14.87 -7.46 -4.96
N VAL A 57 15.83 -6.63 -5.32
CA VAL A 57 16.23 -5.44 -4.55
C VAL A 57 16.30 -4.20 -5.44
N LYS A 58 16.18 -3.03 -4.82
CA LYS A 58 16.36 -1.73 -5.47
C LYS A 58 17.02 -0.78 -4.47
N GLN A 59 17.90 0.10 -4.94
CA GLN A 59 18.62 1.02 -4.05
C GLN A 59 17.69 2.08 -3.44
N THR A 60 16.87 2.70 -4.30
CA THR A 60 15.93 3.76 -3.91
C THR A 60 14.61 3.59 -4.65
N ASN A 61 13.53 4.16 -4.12
CA ASN A 61 12.26 4.29 -4.84
C ASN A 61 11.48 5.51 -4.36
N GLU A 62 10.68 6.06 -5.27
CA GLU A 62 9.69 7.06 -4.90
C GLU A 62 8.61 6.46 -3.98
N VAL A 63 8.17 7.23 -3.00
CA VAL A 63 7.12 6.83 -2.06
C VAL A 63 5.80 7.44 -2.54
N ASN A 64 4.96 6.65 -3.21
CA ASN A 64 3.69 7.14 -3.77
C ASN A 64 2.46 6.81 -2.91
N LEU A 65 2.57 5.82 -2.02
CA LEU A 65 1.45 5.33 -1.21
C LEU A 65 1.98 4.81 0.12
N ILE A 66 1.34 5.21 1.21
CA ILE A 66 1.57 4.65 2.54
C ILE A 66 0.47 3.64 2.85
N VAL A 67 0.86 2.39 3.12
CA VAL A 67 -0.04 1.35 3.62
C VAL A 67 0.19 1.17 5.12
N ASN A 68 -0.69 1.74 5.92
CA ASN A 68 -0.66 1.59 7.37
C ASN A 68 -1.35 0.28 7.78
N LEU A 69 -0.60 -0.61 8.44
CA LEU A 69 -1.13 -1.87 8.96
C LEU A 69 -1.57 -1.68 10.41
N GLU A 70 -2.86 -1.84 10.67
CA GLU A 70 -3.42 -1.57 12.00
C GLU A 70 -4.08 -2.82 12.59
N LEU A 71 -3.81 -3.11 13.87
CA LEU A 71 -4.49 -4.21 14.55
C LEU A 71 -6.00 -3.95 14.60
N TRP A 72 -6.76 -4.95 14.14
CA TRP A 72 -8.21 -4.90 14.14
C TRP A 72 -8.77 -4.84 15.58
N SER A 73 -9.73 -3.94 15.81
CA SER A 73 -10.54 -3.91 17.03
C SER A 73 -11.99 -3.59 16.67
N LYS A 74 -12.93 -3.92 17.57
CA LYS A 74 -14.38 -3.68 17.36
C LYS A 74 -14.71 -2.19 17.27
N ASP A 75 -13.92 -1.35 17.92
CA ASP A 75 -14.16 0.08 18.05
C ASP A 75 -13.62 0.88 16.85
N LYS A 76 -12.74 0.26 16.05
CA LYS A 76 -12.16 0.88 14.86
C LYS A 76 -13.09 0.72 13.66
N LYS A 77 -13.45 1.85 13.06
CA LYS A 77 -14.16 1.90 11.78
C LYS A 77 -13.13 1.96 10.67
N PHE A 78 -13.26 1.06 9.70
CA PHE A 78 -12.43 1.04 8.51
C PHE A 78 -13.26 1.49 7.30
N GLU A 79 -12.63 2.25 6.42
CA GLU A 79 -13.15 2.66 5.13
C GLU A 79 -13.57 1.43 4.31
N ARG A 80 -14.78 1.45 3.72
CA ARG A 80 -15.31 0.31 2.93
C ARG A 80 -15.44 0.60 1.44
N LEU A 81 -15.70 1.85 1.10
CA LEU A 81 -15.97 2.26 -0.28
C LEU A 81 -14.73 2.82 -0.96
N GLY A 82 -13.73 3.24 -0.18
CA GLY A 82 -12.50 3.84 -0.71
C GLY A 82 -12.75 5.24 -1.25
N SER A 83 -13.70 5.96 -0.68
CA SER A 83 -14.09 7.32 -1.06
C SER A 83 -13.32 8.38 -0.27
N THR A 84 -12.86 8.07 0.95
CA THR A 84 -11.98 8.97 1.71
C THR A 84 -10.52 8.79 1.32
N GLU A 85 -9.85 9.90 0.99
CA GLU A 85 -8.40 9.95 0.81
C GLU A 85 -7.74 10.54 2.06
N GLU A 86 -7.00 9.73 2.80
CA GLU A 86 -6.13 10.21 3.86
C GLU A 86 -4.78 10.63 3.25
N ILE A 87 -4.23 11.75 3.70
CA ILE A 87 -2.90 12.23 3.28
C ILE A 87 -2.02 12.37 4.52
N VAL A 88 -0.77 11.95 4.41
CA VAL A 88 0.28 12.17 5.41
C VAL A 88 1.34 13.06 4.80
N ASN A 89 1.66 14.16 5.47
CA ASN A 89 2.75 15.03 5.06
C ASN A 89 4.07 14.55 5.66
N ILE A 90 5.06 14.31 4.81
CA ILE A 90 6.43 13.95 5.20
C ILE A 90 7.37 14.89 4.44
N LEU A 91 8.18 15.66 5.16
CA LEU A 91 9.08 16.67 4.56
C LEU A 91 8.32 17.58 3.57
N ASP A 92 7.13 18.05 3.99
CA ASP A 92 6.21 18.88 3.20
C ASP A 92 5.64 18.24 1.92
N VAL A 93 5.92 16.97 1.65
CA VAL A 93 5.31 16.19 0.58
C VAL A 93 4.10 15.43 1.10
N GLY A 94 2.93 15.67 0.51
CA GLY A 94 1.69 14.98 0.85
C GLY A 94 1.58 13.62 0.17
N ILE A 95 1.64 12.55 0.96
CA ILE A 95 1.55 11.16 0.47
C ILE A 95 0.19 10.56 0.81
N PRO A 96 -0.55 10.01 -0.18
CA PRO A 96 -1.77 9.25 0.07
C PRO A 96 -1.53 8.08 1.02
N LYS A 97 -2.43 7.89 1.97
CA LYS A 97 -2.38 6.83 2.96
C LYS A 97 -3.67 6.01 2.90
N ILE A 98 -3.50 4.71 3.06
CA ILE A 98 -4.59 3.78 3.33
C ILE A 98 -4.30 3.00 4.62
N THR A 99 -5.35 2.65 5.35
CA THR A 99 -5.23 1.85 6.57
C THR A 99 -5.88 0.49 6.37
N ILE A 100 -5.11 -0.58 6.53
CA ILE A 100 -5.57 -1.96 6.36
C ILE A 100 -5.60 -2.68 7.72
N PRO A 101 -6.77 -3.24 8.12
CA PRO A 101 -6.85 -4.02 9.34
C PRO A 101 -6.13 -5.36 9.22
N VAL A 102 -5.27 -5.62 10.20
CA VAL A 102 -4.59 -6.88 10.40
C VAL A 102 -5.46 -7.77 11.29
N LYS A 103 -5.77 -8.96 10.78
CA LYS A 103 -6.46 -10.03 11.50
C LYS A 103 -5.80 -11.36 11.13
N THR A 104 -5.72 -12.27 12.09
CA THR A 104 -5.22 -13.64 11.85
C THR A 104 -5.97 -14.29 10.68
N GLY A 105 -5.23 -14.95 9.80
CA GLY A 105 -5.75 -15.59 8.58
C GLY A 105 -5.90 -14.68 7.36
N ARG A 106 -5.62 -13.36 7.45
CA ARG A 106 -5.50 -12.51 6.26
C ARG A 106 -4.11 -12.61 5.64
N ASN A 107 -4.05 -12.85 4.33
CA ASN A 107 -2.82 -12.67 3.58
C ASN A 107 -2.59 -11.17 3.32
N LEU A 108 -1.68 -10.56 4.07
CA LEU A 108 -1.39 -9.13 3.95
C LEU A 108 -0.66 -8.78 2.65
N ALA A 109 0.18 -9.67 2.11
CA ALA A 109 0.91 -9.42 0.88
C ALA A 109 -0.06 -9.17 -0.29
N ILE A 110 -1.08 -10.03 -0.44
CA ILE A 110 -2.11 -9.87 -1.47
C ILE A 110 -2.89 -8.57 -1.29
N ILE A 111 -3.24 -8.22 -0.05
CA ILE A 111 -4.00 -6.99 0.21
C ILE A 111 -3.16 -5.74 -0.13
N ILE A 112 -1.87 -5.74 0.21
CA ILE A 112 -0.93 -4.66 -0.15
C ILE A 112 -0.77 -4.56 -1.68
N GLU A 113 -0.70 -5.68 -2.39
CA GLU A 113 -0.66 -5.67 -3.86
C GLU A 113 -1.93 -5.07 -4.46
N VAL A 114 -3.10 -5.49 -3.99
CA VAL A 114 -4.38 -4.95 -4.46
C VAL A 114 -4.49 -3.46 -4.17
N ALA A 115 -4.03 -3.01 -3.00
CA ALA A 115 -3.94 -1.59 -2.67
C ALA A 115 -3.07 -0.81 -3.66
N ALA A 116 -1.86 -1.29 -3.96
CA ALA A 116 -0.97 -0.65 -4.92
C ALA A 116 -1.56 -0.64 -6.34
N MET A 117 -2.21 -1.72 -6.76
CA MET A 117 -2.91 -1.80 -8.05
C MET A 117 -4.09 -0.83 -8.13
N ASN A 118 -4.90 -0.75 -7.08
CA ASN A 118 -6.05 0.15 -7.01
C ASN A 118 -5.63 1.61 -6.98
N PHE A 119 -4.58 1.95 -6.24
CA PHE A 119 -3.98 3.28 -6.25
C PHE A 119 -3.58 3.69 -7.67
N ARG A 120 -2.82 2.82 -8.36
CA ARG A 120 -2.42 3.08 -9.75
C ARG A 120 -3.63 3.22 -10.68
N ALA A 121 -4.65 2.37 -10.53
CA ALA A 121 -5.88 2.45 -11.33
C ALA A 121 -6.60 3.80 -11.16
N LYS A 122 -6.73 4.27 -9.92
CA LYS A 122 -7.30 5.59 -9.60
C LYS A 122 -6.51 6.73 -10.25
N THR A 123 -5.18 6.72 -10.15
CA THR A 123 -4.31 7.72 -10.79
C THR A 123 -4.44 7.72 -12.32
N MET A 124 -4.82 6.59 -12.91
CA MET A 124 -5.10 6.46 -14.35
C MET A 124 -6.55 6.83 -14.72
N GLY A 125 -7.37 7.28 -13.77
CA GLY A 125 -8.77 7.68 -13.99
C GLY A 125 -9.80 6.54 -13.84
N TYR A 126 -9.40 5.36 -13.37
CA TYR A 126 -10.30 4.24 -13.13
C TYR A 126 -10.69 4.16 -11.65
N ASN A 127 -11.83 4.75 -11.28
CA ASN A 127 -12.37 4.69 -9.92
C ASN A 127 -13.53 3.68 -9.80
N ALA A 128 -13.27 2.56 -9.12
CA ALA A 128 -14.26 1.52 -8.87
C ALA A 128 -15.39 1.99 -7.93
N ALA A 129 -15.10 2.90 -7.00
CA ALA A 129 -16.10 3.44 -6.07
C ALA A 129 -17.13 4.30 -6.79
N GLU A 130 -16.68 5.24 -7.63
CA GLU A 130 -17.57 6.05 -8.49
C GLU A 130 -18.39 5.18 -9.44
N THR A 131 -17.77 4.13 -10.00
CA THR A 131 -18.49 3.18 -10.86
C THR A 131 -19.58 2.44 -10.09
N PHE A 132 -19.29 2.02 -8.85
CA PHE A 132 -20.28 1.39 -7.98
C PHE A 132 -21.42 2.35 -7.60
N GLU A 133 -21.10 3.59 -7.24
CA GLU A 133 -22.10 4.62 -6.91
C GLU A 133 -23.05 4.88 -8.08
N ARG A 134 -22.51 5.09 -9.28
CA ARG A 134 -23.32 5.27 -10.50
C ARG A 134 -24.24 4.09 -10.78
N ASN A 135 -23.75 2.87 -10.59
CA ASN A 135 -24.54 1.65 -10.79
C ASN A 135 -25.63 1.51 -9.71
N LEU A 136 -25.33 1.87 -8.47
CA LEU A 136 -26.27 1.83 -7.36
C LEU A 136 -27.41 2.84 -7.57
N GLU A 137 -27.11 4.06 -8.01
CA GLU A 137 -28.13 5.07 -8.33
C GLU A 137 -29.08 4.60 -9.44
N ALA A 138 -28.54 3.96 -10.48
CA ALA A 138 -29.36 3.41 -11.57
C ALA A 138 -30.27 2.29 -11.07
N LEU A 139 -29.75 1.38 -10.25
CA LEU A 139 -30.50 0.27 -9.67
C LEU A 139 -31.63 0.76 -8.75
N ILE A 140 -31.39 1.80 -7.95
CA ILE A 140 -32.41 2.41 -7.07
C ILE A 140 -33.57 2.99 -7.90
N LYS A 141 -33.26 3.69 -9.00
CA LYS A 141 -34.28 4.25 -9.91
C LYS A 141 -35.11 3.16 -10.58
N GLU A 142 -34.48 2.08 -11.03
CA GLU A 142 -35.17 0.95 -11.64
C GLU A 142 -36.11 0.25 -10.65
N ASN A 143 -35.66 0.03 -9.42
CA ASN A 143 -36.47 -0.62 -8.39
C ASN A 143 -37.66 0.24 -7.94
N ALA A 144 -37.51 1.56 -7.90
CA ALA A 144 -38.62 2.47 -7.61
C ALA A 144 -39.73 2.39 -8.68
N GLN A 145 -39.38 2.22 -9.95
CA GLN A 145 -40.34 2.10 -11.06
C GLN A 145 -41.05 0.75 -11.12
N LYS A 146 -40.47 -0.32 -10.56
CA LYS A 146 -41.09 -1.66 -10.49
C LYS A 146 -42.00 -1.86 -9.28
N GLY A 147 -41.95 -0.94 -8.31
CA GLY A 147 -42.79 -0.96 -7.11
C GLY A 147 -44.11 -0.20 -7.25
N GLU A 148 -44.32 0.48 -8.38
CA GLU A 148 -45.61 1.03 -8.84
C GLU A 148 -46.28 0.05 -9.82
#